data_AF-A0A923VRL3-F1
#
_entry.id   AF-A0A923VRL3-F1
#
_cell.length_a   1.000
_cell.length_b   1.000
_cell.length_c   1.000
_cell.angle_alpha   90.00
_cell.angle_beta   90.00
_cell.angle_gamma   90.00
#
_symmetry.space_group_name_H-M   'P 1'
#
loop_
_entity.id
_entity.type
_entity.pdbx_description
1 polymer ?
#
loop_
_entity_poly.entity_id
_entity_poly.type
_entity_poly.pdbx_seq_one_letter_code
_entity_poly.pdbx_strand_id
1 'polypeptide(L)'
;MIKFKAGNFFLHTQPAAFTNFHLLKKNNFEYGEKVLSYLPKADVIWYTKNQNGEKISTSPLRFIFSQPALKAAWFLFLTGMLLFMIFNAKRRQRVVPIIKPLQNSSVDFTRTIGNLYFQEGEHGNLIDKKIIYFLDKIRSQYLLETITLDDNFIRKLHQKSGKNLVDIQNIVFSITHHRKNNFESIEADLIELNAAIERFFES
;
A
#
# COMPACT_ATOMS: atom_id res chain seq x y z
N MET A 1 -18.98 63.45 -54.22
CA MET A 1 -19.49 62.39 -55.14
C MET A 1 -18.59 62.40 -56.37
N ILE A 2 -18.04 61.25 -56.75
CA ILE A 2 -17.17 61.13 -57.92
C ILE A 2 -17.84 60.15 -58.89
N LYS A 3 -18.18 60.59 -60.10
CA LYS A 3 -18.78 59.72 -61.13
C LYS A 3 -17.70 58.80 -61.71
N PHE A 4 -18.00 57.51 -61.84
CA PHE A 4 -17.09 56.54 -62.46
C PHE A 4 -17.87 55.47 -63.21
N LYS A 5 -17.66 55.40 -64.53
CA LYS A 5 -18.43 54.54 -65.45
C LYS A 5 -19.94 54.74 -65.22
N ALA A 6 -20.70 53.66 -65.02
CA ALA A 6 -22.14 53.70 -64.76
C ALA A 6 -22.51 53.92 -63.28
N GLY A 7 -21.54 54.18 -62.40
CA GLY A 7 -21.74 54.29 -60.94
C GLY A 7 -21.21 55.59 -60.33
N ASN A 8 -21.48 55.76 -59.03
CA ASN A 8 -21.01 56.89 -58.25
C ASN A 8 -20.23 56.41 -57.02
N PHE A 9 -19.05 57.01 -56.80
CA PHE A 9 -18.31 56.83 -55.57
C PHE A 9 -18.67 57.91 -54.56
N PHE A 10 -19.00 57.45 -53.35
CA PHE A 10 -19.18 58.27 -52.16
C PHE A 10 -18.03 57.95 -51.21
N LEU A 11 -17.22 58.96 -50.91
CA LEU A 11 -16.12 58.83 -49.97
C LEU A 11 -16.47 59.62 -48.72
N HIS A 12 -16.34 58.99 -47.56
CA HIS A 12 -16.49 59.65 -46.27
C HIS A 12 -15.15 59.61 -45.55
N THR A 13 -14.69 60.78 -45.10
CA THR A 13 -13.35 60.94 -44.52
C THR A 13 -13.32 60.68 -43.02
N GLN A 14 -14.48 60.52 -42.37
CA GLN A 14 -14.59 60.35 -40.92
C GLN A 14 -15.40 59.09 -40.58
N PRO A 15 -14.84 57.88 -40.79
CA PRO A 15 -15.53 56.62 -40.50
C PRO A 15 -15.89 56.45 -39.03
N ALA A 16 -15.17 57.11 -38.11
CA ALA A 16 -15.48 57.13 -36.68
C ALA A 16 -16.93 57.56 -36.38
N ALA A 17 -17.51 58.43 -37.20
CA ALA A 17 -18.89 58.90 -37.05
C ALA A 17 -19.94 57.78 -37.14
N PHE A 18 -19.63 56.67 -37.82
CA PHE A 18 -20.50 55.51 -37.98
C PHE A 18 -20.23 54.39 -36.98
N THR A 19 -19.31 54.59 -36.02
CA THR A 19 -19.05 53.59 -34.98
C THR A 19 -20.15 53.61 -33.92
N ASN A 20 -20.34 52.47 -33.23
CA ASN A 20 -21.32 52.34 -32.15
C ASN A 20 -21.17 53.43 -31.09
N PHE A 21 -19.93 53.82 -30.76
CA PHE A 21 -19.65 54.86 -29.78
C PHE A 21 -20.25 56.22 -30.16
N HIS A 22 -20.18 56.58 -31.44
CA HIS A 22 -20.67 57.87 -31.92
C HIS A 22 -22.16 57.85 -32.27
N LEU A 23 -22.67 56.78 -32.88
CA LEU A 23 -24.07 56.64 -33.27
C LEU A 23 -25.02 56.60 -32.06
N LEU A 24 -24.64 55.88 -30.99
CA LEU A 24 -25.48 55.73 -29.79
C LEU A 24 -25.48 56.96 -28.87
N LYS A 25 -24.68 57.97 -29.18
CA LYS A 25 -24.54 59.16 -28.33
C LYS A 25 -25.51 60.25 -28.77
N LYS A 26 -26.45 60.62 -27.88
CA LYS A 26 -27.45 61.67 -28.11
C LYS A 26 -28.20 61.45 -29.43
N ASN A 27 -28.24 62.47 -30.28
CA ASN A 27 -28.96 62.48 -31.55
C ASN A 27 -28.02 62.33 -32.76
N ASN A 28 -26.82 61.77 -32.56
CA ASN A 28 -25.80 61.66 -33.60
C ASN A 28 -26.19 60.67 -34.72
N PHE A 29 -27.15 59.78 -34.48
CA PHE A 29 -27.67 58.88 -35.52
C PHE A 29 -28.26 59.65 -36.70
N GLU A 30 -28.83 60.85 -36.49
CA GLU A 30 -29.35 61.70 -37.56
C GLU A 30 -28.29 62.09 -38.58
N TYR A 31 -27.05 62.28 -38.14
CA TYR A 31 -25.94 62.59 -39.05
C TYR A 31 -25.68 61.40 -39.98
N GLY A 32 -25.68 60.17 -39.44
CA GLY A 32 -25.52 58.96 -40.23
C GLY A 32 -26.65 58.77 -41.23
N GLU A 33 -27.90 59.00 -40.81
CA GLU A 33 -29.08 58.93 -41.66
C GLU A 33 -29.02 59.92 -42.82
N LYS A 34 -28.74 61.20 -42.53
CA LYS A 34 -28.62 62.27 -43.54
C LYS A 34 -27.48 62.04 -44.52
N VAL A 35 -26.38 61.42 -44.10
CA VAL A 35 -25.27 61.09 -45.00
C VAL A 35 -25.63 59.90 -45.91
N LEU A 36 -26.29 58.88 -45.36
CA LEU A 36 -26.71 57.70 -46.12
C LEU A 36 -27.91 57.97 -47.03
N SER A 37 -28.73 58.98 -46.75
CA SER A 37 -29.88 59.35 -47.60
C SER A 37 -29.49 59.81 -49.01
N TYR A 38 -28.22 60.18 -49.23
CA TYR A 38 -27.69 60.49 -50.57
C TYR A 38 -27.46 59.24 -51.44
N LEU A 39 -27.53 58.03 -50.86
CA LEU A 39 -27.39 56.77 -51.58
C LEU A 39 -28.73 56.37 -52.24
N PRO A 40 -28.70 55.81 -53.46
CA PRO A 40 -29.90 55.30 -54.09
C PRO A 40 -30.46 54.10 -53.33
N LYS A 41 -31.80 53.96 -53.30
CA LYS A 41 -32.47 52.76 -52.78
C LYS A 41 -32.21 51.59 -53.74
N ALA A 42 -31.27 50.73 -53.41
CA ALA A 42 -30.89 49.53 -54.15
C ALA A 42 -30.36 48.47 -53.19
N ASP A 43 -30.16 47.25 -53.69
CA ASP A 43 -29.58 46.15 -52.89
C ASP A 43 -28.18 46.52 -52.39
N VAL A 44 -27.98 46.43 -51.08
CA VAL A 44 -26.72 46.80 -50.44
C VAL A 44 -25.82 45.58 -50.33
N ILE A 45 -24.70 45.60 -51.06
CA ILE A 45 -23.66 44.58 -50.96
C ILE A 45 -22.56 45.10 -50.02
N TRP A 46 -22.43 44.47 -48.86
CA TRP A 46 -21.37 44.78 -47.90
C TRP A 46 -20.09 44.04 -48.26
N TYR A 47 -19.06 44.79 -48.64
CA TYR A 47 -17.72 44.25 -48.78
C TYR A 47 -16.91 44.56 -47.51
N THR A 48 -16.90 43.62 -46.56
CA THR A 48 -15.95 43.68 -45.46
C THR A 48 -14.65 43.07 -45.95
N LYS A 49 -13.59 43.88 -46.02
CA LYS A 49 -12.25 43.32 -46.20
C LYS A 49 -11.92 42.59 -44.90
N ASN A 50 -12.21 41.29 -44.82
CA ASN A 50 -11.57 40.41 -43.85
C ASN A 50 -10.07 40.49 -44.12
N GLN A 51 -9.40 41.33 -43.35
CA GLN A 51 -7.98 41.56 -43.42
C GLN A 51 -7.29 40.29 -42.94
N ASN A 52 -6.68 39.60 -43.92
CA ASN A 52 -5.78 38.47 -43.78
C ASN A 52 -6.47 37.15 -43.43
N GLY A 53 -6.34 36.17 -44.34
CA GLY A 53 -6.58 34.74 -44.08
C GLY A 53 -5.57 34.16 -43.07
N GLU A 54 -5.22 34.91 -42.03
CA GLU A 54 -4.73 34.29 -40.81
C GLU A 54 -5.86 33.41 -40.30
N LYS A 55 -5.64 32.10 -40.34
CA LYS A 55 -6.43 31.17 -39.55
C LYS A 55 -6.36 31.68 -38.11
N ILE A 56 -7.36 32.42 -37.68
CA ILE A 56 -7.51 32.85 -36.29
C ILE A 56 -7.70 31.55 -35.53
N SER A 57 -6.61 31.01 -35.02
CA SER A 57 -6.66 29.84 -34.14
C SER A 57 -7.51 30.26 -32.95
N THR A 58 -8.65 29.59 -32.78
CA THR A 58 -9.58 29.75 -31.66
C THR A 58 -8.99 29.20 -30.36
N SER A 59 -7.78 28.65 -30.40
CA SER A 59 -7.11 28.12 -29.22
C SER A 59 -6.73 29.24 -28.25
N PRO A 60 -7.11 29.14 -26.97
CA PRO A 60 -6.69 30.07 -25.92
C PRO A 60 -5.17 30.19 -25.79
N LEU A 61 -4.42 29.16 -26.20
CA LEU A 61 -2.95 29.13 -26.16
C LEU A 61 -2.31 30.02 -27.24
N ARG A 62 -3.07 30.56 -28.20
CA ARG A 62 -2.57 31.48 -29.23
C ARG A 62 -1.85 32.67 -28.61
N PHE A 63 -2.43 33.25 -27.57
CA PHE A 63 -1.84 34.41 -26.90
C PHE A 63 -0.48 34.07 -26.27
N ILE A 64 -0.36 32.88 -25.67
CA ILE A 64 0.87 32.38 -25.07
C ILE A 64 1.97 32.19 -26.12
N PHE A 65 1.63 31.63 -27.28
CA PHE A 65 2.59 31.41 -28.36
C PHE A 65 2.89 32.65 -29.21
N SER A 66 2.05 33.68 -29.14
CA SER A 66 2.25 34.94 -29.86
C SER A 66 3.37 35.79 -29.27
N GLN A 67 3.66 35.63 -27.98
CA GLN A 67 4.67 36.42 -27.28
C GLN A 67 5.94 35.58 -27.05
N PRO A 68 7.13 36.03 -27.48
CA PRO A 68 8.37 35.23 -27.37
C PRO A 68 8.70 34.84 -25.93
N ALA A 69 8.50 35.77 -24.99
CA ALA A 69 8.77 35.55 -23.58
C ALA A 69 7.81 34.51 -22.96
N LEU A 70 6.51 34.60 -23.26
CA LEU A 70 5.52 33.63 -22.77
C LEU A 70 5.71 32.25 -23.39
N LYS A 71 6.09 32.18 -24.67
CA LYS A 71 6.46 30.94 -25.34
C LYS A 71 7.66 30.27 -24.66
N ALA A 72 8.71 31.03 -24.36
CA ALA A 72 9.88 30.52 -23.64
C ALA A 72 9.51 30.03 -22.23
N ALA A 73 8.72 30.80 -21.49
CA ALA A 73 8.22 30.42 -20.17
C ALA A 73 7.37 29.14 -20.21
N TRP A 74 6.54 28.97 -21.25
CA TRP A 74 5.72 27.77 -21.45
C TRP A 74 6.57 26.52 -21.67
N PHE A 75 7.59 26.59 -22.53
CA PHE A 75 8.50 25.46 -22.73
C PHE A 75 9.37 25.19 -21.49
N LEU A 76 9.81 26.22 -20.78
CA LEU A 76 10.55 26.07 -19.53
C LEU A 76 9.70 25.38 -18.45
N PHE A 77 8.42 25.75 -18.34
CA PHE A 77 7.46 25.11 -17.44
C PHE A 77 7.28 23.62 -17.77
N LEU A 78 7.02 23.29 -19.03
CA LEU A 78 6.84 21.89 -19.47
C LEU A 78 8.11 21.07 -19.25
N THR A 79 9.27 21.62 -19.58
CA THR A 79 10.57 20.95 -19.39
C THR A 79 10.86 20.75 -17.90
N GLY A 80 10.61 21.77 -17.07
CA GLY A 80 10.76 21.69 -15.62
C GLY A 80 9.83 20.66 -14.98
N MET A 81 8.56 20.60 -15.42
CA MET A 81 7.59 19.59 -14.98
C MET A 81 8.05 18.17 -15.36
N LEU A 82 8.54 17.98 -16.59
CA LEU A 82 9.04 16.68 -17.05
C LEU A 82 10.27 16.25 -16.25
N LEU A 83 11.23 17.14 -16.04
CA LEU A 83 12.41 16.89 -15.21
C LEU A 83 12.01 16.56 -13.77
N PHE A 84 11.10 17.35 -13.18
CA PHE A 84 10.55 17.09 -11.85
C PHE A 84 9.94 15.70 -11.76
N MET A 85 9.15 15.29 -12.76
CA MET A 85 8.54 13.96 -12.82
C MET A 85 9.60 12.87 -12.92
N ILE A 86 10.63 13.02 -13.76
CA ILE A 86 11.72 12.04 -13.90
C ILE A 86 12.50 11.88 -12.58
N PHE A 87 12.85 12.99 -11.94
CA PHE A 87 13.56 12.96 -10.65
C PHE A 87 12.71 12.37 -9.52
N ASN A 88 11.41 12.68 -9.48
CA ASN A 88 10.49 12.13 -8.47
C ASN A 88 10.13 10.66 -8.74
N ALA A 89 10.01 10.27 -10.01
CA ALA A 89 9.72 8.88 -10.41
C ALA A 89 10.87 7.95 -9.99
N LYS A 90 12.13 8.40 -10.10
CA LYS A 90 13.29 7.59 -9.72
C LYS A 90 13.50 7.49 -8.20
N ARG A 91 12.97 8.43 -7.39
CA ARG A 91 13.14 8.49 -5.92
C ARG A 91 11.91 8.07 -5.10
N ARG A 92 11.19 7.03 -5.54
CA ARG A 92 10.30 6.25 -4.67
C ARG A 92 10.67 4.78 -4.76
N GLN A 93 11.80 4.39 -4.14
CA GLN A 93 11.97 2.98 -3.82
C GLN A 93 10.76 2.55 -2.99
N ARG A 94 10.01 1.56 -3.47
CA ARG A 94 8.97 0.90 -2.69
C ARG A 94 9.62 0.48 -1.36
N VAL A 95 9.01 0.82 -0.23
CA VAL A 95 9.44 0.30 1.07
C VAL A 95 9.52 -1.22 0.90
N VAL A 96 10.73 -1.78 0.97
CA VAL A 96 10.90 -3.23 0.97
C VAL A 96 10.14 -3.70 2.20
N PRO A 97 9.02 -4.43 2.05
CA PRO A 97 8.30 -4.90 3.21
C PRO A 97 9.28 -5.79 3.98
N ILE A 98 9.46 -5.48 5.26
CA ILE A 98 10.21 -6.36 6.16
C ILE A 98 9.39 -7.65 6.19
N ILE A 99 9.86 -8.68 5.49
CA ILE A 99 9.28 -10.02 5.58
C ILE A 99 9.57 -10.45 7.01
N LYS A 100 8.57 -10.32 7.90
CA LYS A 100 8.67 -10.90 9.23
C LYS A 100 8.97 -12.38 9.00
N PRO A 101 10.03 -12.94 9.60
CA PRO A 101 10.27 -14.37 9.51
C PRO A 101 8.99 -15.09 9.95
N LEU A 102 8.68 -16.23 9.33
CA LEU A 102 7.55 -17.06 9.75
C LEU A 102 7.73 -17.30 11.25
N GLN A 103 6.88 -16.70 12.08
CA GLN A 103 6.80 -17.12 13.47
C GLN A 103 6.29 -18.55 13.42
N ASN A 104 6.95 -19.46 14.15
CA ASN A 104 6.58 -20.87 14.21
C ASN A 104 5.22 -20.99 14.89
N SER A 105 4.15 -20.70 14.16
CA SER A 105 2.77 -20.67 14.65
C SER A 105 2.35 -22.03 15.23
N SER A 106 2.95 -23.13 14.76
CA SER A 106 2.79 -24.45 15.35
C SER A 106 3.28 -24.52 16.80
N VAL A 107 4.43 -23.92 17.12
CA VAL A 107 4.99 -23.93 18.48
C VAL A 107 4.14 -23.05 19.40
N ASP A 108 3.73 -21.87 18.94
CA ASP A 108 2.88 -20.97 19.72
C ASP A 108 1.48 -21.56 19.96
N PHE A 109 0.92 -22.26 18.98
CA PHE A 109 -0.34 -22.98 19.11
C PHE A 109 -0.23 -24.15 20.10
N THR A 110 0.82 -24.97 19.99
CA THR A 110 1.08 -26.06 20.95
C THR A 110 1.29 -25.53 22.37
N ARG A 111 1.98 -24.41 22.54
CA ARG A 111 2.15 -23.74 23.84
C ARG A 111 0.82 -23.26 24.42
N THR A 112 -0.05 -22.68 23.58
CA THR A 112 -1.37 -22.20 24.01
C THR A 112 -2.26 -23.35 24.49
N ILE A 113 -2.33 -24.43 23.72
CA ILE A 113 -3.06 -25.63 24.12
C ILE A 113 -2.47 -26.23 25.41
N GLY A 114 -1.14 -26.32 25.49
CA GLY A 114 -0.46 -26.82 26.69
C GLY A 114 -0.79 -26.00 27.94
N ASN A 115 -0.79 -24.66 27.83
CA ASN A 115 -1.15 -23.76 28.93
C ASN A 115 -2.63 -23.88 29.31
N LEU A 116 -3.54 -24.06 28.35
CA LEU A 116 -4.96 -24.26 28.65
C LEU A 116 -5.17 -25.54 29.47
N TYR A 117 -4.60 -26.67 29.02
CA TYR A 117 -4.68 -27.94 29.76
C TYR A 117 -3.99 -27.87 31.12
N PHE A 118 -2.95 -27.05 31.26
CA PHE A 118 -2.32 -26.79 32.54
C PHE A 118 -3.23 -25.99 33.48
N GLN A 119 -4.00 -25.02 32.97
CA GLN A 119 -4.91 -24.17 33.74
C GLN A 119 -6.24 -24.85 34.09
N GLU A 120 -6.72 -25.81 33.28
CA GLU A 120 -7.96 -26.55 33.52
C GLU A 120 -7.88 -27.53 34.71
N GLY A 121 -6.70 -27.73 35.32
CA GLY A 121 -6.54 -28.43 36.59
C GLY A 121 -6.43 -29.95 36.53
N GLU A 122 -6.49 -30.58 35.34
CA GLU A 122 -6.26 -32.03 35.18
C GLU A 122 -4.76 -32.39 35.12
N HIS A 123 -3.98 -32.01 36.14
CA HIS A 123 -2.54 -32.22 36.16
C HIS A 123 -2.15 -33.70 36.08
N GLY A 124 -2.90 -34.60 36.72
CA GLY A 124 -2.63 -36.05 36.69
C GLY A 124 -2.71 -36.64 35.27
N ASN A 125 -3.72 -36.25 34.48
CA ASN A 125 -3.88 -36.68 33.08
C ASN A 125 -2.70 -36.21 32.21
N LEU A 126 -2.24 -34.98 32.45
CA LEU A 126 -1.10 -34.41 31.74
C LEU A 126 0.23 -35.11 32.12
N ILE A 127 0.41 -35.45 33.40
CA ILE A 127 1.54 -36.26 33.87
C ILE A 127 1.52 -37.63 33.19
N ASP A 128 0.40 -38.34 33.19
CA ASP A 128 0.28 -39.67 32.56
C ASP A 128 0.66 -39.63 31.09
N LYS A 129 0.16 -38.63 30.35
CA LYS A 129 0.52 -38.41 28.94
C LYS A 129 2.01 -38.14 28.76
N LYS A 130 2.63 -37.32 29.63
CA LYS A 130 4.09 -37.07 29.61
C LYS A 130 4.89 -38.34 29.90
N ILE A 131 4.47 -39.17 30.86
CA ILE A 131 5.12 -40.45 31.17
C ILE A 131 5.05 -41.39 29.97
N ILE A 132 3.86 -41.54 29.36
CA ILE A 132 3.68 -42.38 28.17
C ILE A 132 4.60 -41.92 27.03
N TYR A 133 4.62 -40.61 26.76
CA TYR A 133 5.46 -40.03 25.71
C TYR A 133 6.96 -40.23 25.99
N PHE A 134 7.39 -40.01 27.23
CA PHE A 134 8.77 -40.25 27.64
C PHE A 134 9.17 -41.72 27.40
N LEU A 135 8.39 -42.67 27.88
CA LEU A 135 8.68 -44.10 27.73
C LEU A 135 8.62 -44.57 26.28
N ASP A 136 7.70 -44.02 25.46
CA ASP A 136 7.67 -44.28 24.02
C ASP A 136 8.91 -43.76 23.30
N LYS A 137 9.39 -42.57 23.68
CA LYS A 137 10.65 -42.02 23.16
C LYS A 137 11.85 -42.87 23.57
N ILE A 138 11.87 -43.40 24.80
CA ILE A 138 12.91 -44.34 25.24
C ILE A 138 12.86 -45.64 24.43
N ARG A 139 11.67 -46.22 24.21
CA ARG A 139 11.49 -47.42 23.37
C ARG A 139 11.96 -47.20 21.94
N SER A 140 11.57 -46.09 21.32
CA SER A 140 11.90 -45.80 19.92
C SER A 140 13.38 -45.46 19.71
N GLN A 141 13.98 -44.66 20.60
CA GLN A 141 15.35 -44.19 20.43
C GLN A 141 16.40 -45.17 20.96
N TYR A 142 16.14 -45.85 22.07
CA TYR A 142 17.10 -46.74 22.73
C TYR A 142 16.75 -48.22 22.62
N LEU A 143 15.59 -48.58 22.06
CA LEU A 143 15.13 -49.96 21.90
C LEU A 143 15.10 -50.72 23.22
N LEU A 144 14.61 -50.06 24.28
CA LEU A 144 14.50 -50.63 25.63
C LEU A 144 13.05 -50.92 26.00
N GLU A 145 12.80 -52.06 26.62
CA GLU A 145 11.50 -52.36 27.21
C GLU A 145 11.23 -51.46 28.41
N THR A 146 10.04 -50.83 28.44
CA THR A 146 9.62 -49.86 29.47
C THR A 146 8.44 -50.35 30.30
N ILE A 147 8.19 -51.67 30.31
CA ILE A 147 7.10 -52.30 31.06
C ILE A 147 7.43 -52.28 32.56
N THR A 148 8.67 -52.68 32.90
CA THR A 148 9.21 -52.67 34.26
C THR A 148 10.35 -51.65 34.35
N LEU A 149 10.20 -50.66 35.24
CA LEU A 149 11.19 -49.61 35.47
C LEU A 149 12.06 -49.99 36.68
N ASP A 150 12.83 -51.06 36.54
CA ASP A 150 13.70 -51.62 37.59
C ASP A 150 15.15 -51.12 37.49
N ASP A 151 16.01 -51.54 38.42
CA ASP A 151 17.44 -51.17 38.40
C ASP A 151 18.14 -51.63 37.11
N ASN A 152 17.65 -52.69 36.48
CA ASN A 152 18.16 -53.17 35.20
C ASN A 152 17.82 -52.20 34.06
N PHE A 153 16.58 -51.70 34.01
CA PHE A 153 16.17 -50.64 33.10
C PHE A 153 17.05 -49.39 33.27
N ILE A 154 17.29 -48.94 34.50
CA ILE A 154 18.12 -47.76 34.81
C ILE A 154 19.54 -47.93 34.27
N ARG A 155 20.17 -49.09 34.53
CA ARG A 155 21.53 -49.39 34.05
C ARG A 155 21.60 -49.46 32.52
N LYS A 156 20.64 -50.12 31.89
CA LYS A 156 20.56 -50.23 30.42
C LYS A 156 20.34 -48.87 29.76
N LEU A 157 19.47 -48.04 30.35
CA LEU A 157 19.20 -46.70 29.87
C LEU A 157 20.43 -45.81 30.02
N HIS A 158 21.11 -45.85 31.17
CA HIS A 158 22.39 -45.16 31.38
C HIS A 158 23.43 -45.54 30.32
N GLN A 159 23.64 -46.84 30.09
CA GLN A 159 24.62 -47.33 29.11
C GLN A 159 24.30 -46.91 27.67
N LYS A 160 23.02 -46.88 27.28
CA LYS A 160 22.61 -46.54 25.91
C LYS A 160 22.47 -45.04 25.66
N SER A 161 22.05 -44.29 26.68
CA SER A 161 21.81 -42.84 26.56
C SER A 161 23.06 -42.01 26.91
N GLY A 162 24.01 -42.57 27.67
CA GLY A 162 25.16 -41.83 28.20
C GLY A 162 24.80 -40.81 29.28
N LYS A 163 23.53 -40.74 29.71
CA LYS A 163 23.03 -39.76 30.69
C LYS A 163 23.37 -40.14 32.12
N ASN A 164 23.44 -39.17 33.02
CA ASN A 164 23.80 -39.44 34.41
C ASN A 164 22.80 -40.42 35.07
N LEU A 165 23.34 -41.40 35.79
CA LEU A 165 22.57 -42.44 36.45
C LEU A 165 21.65 -41.86 37.54
N VAL A 166 22.08 -40.80 38.22
CA VAL A 166 21.28 -40.08 39.23
C VAL A 166 20.03 -39.45 38.61
N ASP A 167 20.17 -38.84 37.43
CA ASP A 167 19.03 -38.20 36.76
C ASP A 167 18.00 -39.22 36.30
N ILE A 168 18.46 -40.36 35.77
CA ILE A 168 17.58 -41.47 35.39
C ILE A 168 16.86 -42.05 36.61
N GLN A 169 17.56 -42.22 37.74
CA GLN A 169 16.97 -42.68 38.99
C GLN A 169 15.88 -41.74 39.48
N ASN A 170 16.12 -40.42 39.45
CA ASN A 170 15.14 -39.43 39.85
C ASN A 170 13.87 -39.51 38.98
N ILE A 171 14.01 -39.62 37.65
CA ILE A 171 12.86 -39.76 36.75
C ILE A 171 12.08 -41.03 37.04
N VAL A 172 12.75 -42.18 37.17
CA VAL A 172 12.09 -43.46 37.49
C VAL A 172 11.38 -43.39 38.84
N PHE A 173 12.01 -42.78 39.84
CA PHE A 173 11.42 -42.56 41.15
C PHE A 173 10.13 -41.72 41.04
N SER A 174 10.16 -40.55 40.38
CA SER A 174 8.98 -39.70 40.19
C SER A 174 7.86 -40.43 39.44
N ILE A 175 8.18 -41.21 38.40
CA ILE A 175 7.19 -42.02 37.66
C ILE A 175 6.55 -43.08 38.58
N THR A 176 7.36 -43.81 39.35
CA THR A 176 6.85 -44.85 40.25
C THR A 176 6.05 -44.27 41.41
N HIS A 177 6.44 -43.10 41.91
CA HIS A 177 5.71 -42.36 42.93
C HIS A 177 4.32 -41.92 42.44
N HIS A 178 4.26 -41.29 41.26
CA HIS A 178 3.00 -40.92 40.61
C HIS A 178 2.08 -42.11 40.36
N ARG A 179 2.62 -43.24 39.86
CA ARG A 179 1.83 -44.47 39.63
C ARG A 179 1.31 -45.14 40.90
N LYS A 180 1.98 -44.92 42.05
CA LYS A 180 1.58 -45.52 43.34
C LYS A 180 0.59 -44.64 44.09
N ASN A 181 0.72 -43.32 43.97
CA ASN A 181 -0.12 -42.36 44.66
C ASN A 181 -1.26 -41.91 43.74
N ASN A 182 -2.41 -42.58 43.86
CA ASN A 182 -3.66 -42.26 43.13
C ASN A 182 -4.32 -40.92 43.52
N PHE A 183 -3.62 -40.03 44.23
CA PHE A 183 -4.15 -38.74 44.67
C PHE A 183 -4.02 -37.68 43.56
N GLU A 184 -4.88 -36.65 43.61
CA GLU A 184 -4.82 -35.48 42.73
C GLU A 184 -3.39 -34.92 42.69
N SER A 185 -2.70 -35.16 41.57
CA SER A 185 -1.35 -34.68 41.36
C SER A 185 -1.35 -33.16 41.40
N ILE A 186 -0.41 -32.59 42.15
CA ILE A 186 -0.32 -31.14 42.31
C ILE A 186 0.49 -30.58 41.14
N GLU A 187 0.27 -29.32 40.81
CA GLU A 187 1.07 -28.56 39.84
C GLU A 187 2.58 -28.77 40.00
N ALA A 188 3.05 -28.85 41.26
CA ALA A 188 4.45 -29.09 41.62
C ALA A 188 5.00 -30.42 41.06
N ASP A 189 4.24 -31.51 41.14
CA ASP A 189 4.66 -32.83 40.66
C ASP A 189 4.85 -32.84 39.14
N LEU A 190 3.96 -32.14 38.42
CA LEU A 190 4.03 -31.98 36.97
C LEU A 190 5.25 -31.15 36.54
N ILE A 191 5.52 -30.05 37.24
CA ILE A 191 6.68 -29.19 36.97
C ILE A 191 7.99 -29.95 37.24
N GLU A 192 8.08 -30.67 38.35
CA GLU A 192 9.26 -31.46 38.72
C GLU A 192 9.55 -32.55 37.67
N LEU A 193 8.53 -33.33 37.29
CA LEU A 193 8.68 -34.36 36.28
C LEU A 193 9.07 -33.77 34.91
N ASN A 194 8.46 -32.65 34.52
CA ASN A 194 8.81 -31.98 33.27
C ASN A 194 10.27 -31.52 33.27
N ALA A 195 10.73 -30.87 34.34
CA ALA A 195 12.10 -30.42 34.47
C ALA A 195 13.09 -31.59 34.43
N ALA A 196 12.75 -32.72 35.06
CA ALA A 196 13.59 -33.92 35.02
C ALA A 196 13.68 -34.51 33.60
N ILE A 197 12.57 -34.58 32.87
CA ILE A 197 12.52 -35.06 31.48
C ILE A 197 13.27 -34.12 30.53
N GLU A 198 13.11 -32.81 30.67
CA GLU A 198 13.82 -31.80 29.87
C GLU A 198 15.34 -31.91 30.08
N ARG A 199 15.79 -31.99 31.34
CA ARG A 199 17.21 -32.24 31.66
C ARG A 199 17.74 -33.50 31.00
N PHE A 200 16.95 -34.57 30.91
CA PHE A 200 17.37 -35.80 30.24
C PHE A 200 17.59 -35.60 28.73
N PHE A 201 16.77 -34.80 28.04
CA PHE A 201 16.85 -34.63 26.58
C PHE A 201 17.72 -33.46 26.10
N GLU A 202 17.88 -32.40 26.90
CA GLU A 202 18.66 -31.22 26.54
C GLU A 202 20.16 -31.31 26.88
N SER A 203 20.52 -32.25 27.77
CA SER A 203 21.92 -32.52 28.13
C SER A 203 22.67 -33.33 27.06
#